data_AF-A0A355C048-F1
#
_entry.id   AF-A0A355C048-F1
#
_cell.length_a   1.000
_cell.length_b   1.000
_cell.length_c   1.000
_cell.angle_alpha   90.00
_cell.angle_beta   90.00
_cell.angle_gamma   90.00
#
_symmetry.space_group_name_H-M   'P 1'
#
loop_
_entity.id
_entity.type
_entity.pdbx_description
1 polymer ?
#
loop_
_entity_poly.entity_id
_entity_poly.type
_entity_poly.pdbx_seq_one_letter_code
_entity_poly.pdbx_strand_id
1 'polypeptide(L)'
;MRLVLYQPEIAGNVGAAIRTAACFGAQVDIVEPCGFPAGDRALKRAAMDYGDGAPPVRHVSWASFLKSPERSGGRLILLSTRADRTIFDAQLTDEDLFIIGQESAGVPPEVRAACALTLKIPLSDGARSLNSATAAAITLAEARRQEARRGAAPPRLIFHIGHPKTATSYLQQAIALNEPALCGAGIRAPVRFRHIGDHDHRALAAAGLTTSGNAQPIFFAFERGDGSVLDAYAPYADGERDLLLSSELFFYYPQFVEIVANYFRALGYRIEIVCYLPRYERALIAGFVQNVRNHAFQNGVVDFIETTRAHRYCRFAAVLDDIEARCAPDKIVVRTFDREFLNQGDILMDFLDVLDIRNPSAIEAPERRINESPPLEVIEALRRLDPKRYARLRRAIIKRTAAPGRPESSRIFQHYYTPEVKAAVEREFAEDRRALISKWFADQPEVADFWRTIPAAAEESPLSDYELRRALTDAFAAAPARRARKERSDEPVAAPPTEPDHER
;
A
#
# COMPACT_ATOMS: atom_id res chain seq x y z
N MET A 1 34.58 -7.66 0.92
CA MET A 1 34.08 -8.62 1.93
C MET A 1 35.02 -9.80 1.97
N ARG A 2 35.32 -10.37 3.15
CA ARG A 2 36.25 -11.51 3.26
C ARG A 2 35.74 -12.63 4.17
N LEU A 3 36.05 -13.86 3.81
CA LEU A 3 35.86 -15.07 4.61
C LEU A 3 37.20 -15.52 5.17
N VAL A 4 37.33 -15.58 6.49
CA VAL A 4 38.54 -15.99 7.20
C VAL A 4 38.32 -17.38 7.79
N LEU A 5 39.03 -18.38 7.27
CA LEU A 5 39.02 -19.76 7.76
C LEU A 5 40.17 -19.92 8.76
N TYR A 6 39.85 -20.01 10.05
CA TYR A 6 40.82 -20.14 11.11
C TYR A 6 41.16 -21.61 11.38
N GLN A 7 42.39 -22.00 11.02
CA GLN A 7 42.98 -23.33 11.27
C GLN A 7 42.07 -24.50 10.85
N PRO A 8 41.51 -24.48 9.63
CA PRO A 8 40.48 -25.45 9.24
C PRO A 8 41.00 -26.89 9.26
N GLU A 9 40.17 -27.83 9.72
CA GLU A 9 40.56 -29.22 9.92
C GLU A 9 40.16 -30.12 8.74
N ILE A 10 39.20 -29.69 7.92
CA ILE A 10 38.60 -30.52 6.87
C ILE A 10 38.78 -29.88 5.49
N ALA A 11 39.66 -30.47 4.66
CA ALA A 11 39.98 -29.95 3.32
C ALA A 11 38.75 -29.81 2.41
N GLY A 12 37.78 -30.72 2.51
CA GLY A 12 36.54 -30.67 1.74
C GLY A 12 35.69 -29.44 2.06
N ASN A 13 35.62 -29.05 3.34
CA ASN A 13 34.90 -27.85 3.76
C ASN A 13 35.60 -26.59 3.26
N VAL A 14 36.94 -26.56 3.31
CA VAL A 14 37.73 -25.44 2.79
C VAL A 14 37.48 -25.27 1.29
N GLY A 15 37.53 -26.35 0.51
CA GLY A 15 37.26 -26.29 -0.93
C GLY A 15 35.84 -25.81 -1.25
N ALA A 16 34.84 -26.28 -0.50
CA ALA A 16 33.46 -25.83 -0.66
C ALA A 16 33.29 -24.35 -0.27
N ALA A 17 33.86 -23.92 0.86
CA ALA A 17 33.81 -22.53 1.32
C ALA A 17 34.47 -21.56 0.34
N ILE A 18 35.59 -21.97 -0.26
CA ILE A 18 36.27 -21.22 -1.33
C ILE A 18 35.35 -21.03 -2.54
N ARG A 19 34.73 -22.10 -3.03
CA ARG A 19 33.78 -22.03 -4.15
C ARG A 19 32.58 -21.12 -3.82
N THR A 20 32.04 -21.27 -2.62
CA THR A 20 30.94 -20.44 -2.12
C THR A 20 31.33 -18.96 -2.07
N ALA A 21 32.52 -18.64 -1.57
CA ALA A 21 33.02 -17.27 -1.52
C ALA A 21 33.10 -16.65 -2.92
N ALA A 22 33.59 -17.39 -3.91
CA ALA A 22 33.62 -16.95 -5.30
C ALA A 22 32.21 -16.63 -5.86
N CYS A 23 31.20 -17.47 -5.57
CA CYS A 23 29.82 -17.22 -5.99
C CYS A 23 29.22 -15.92 -5.41
N PHE A 24 29.69 -15.49 -4.23
CA PHE A 24 29.22 -14.27 -3.55
C PHE A 24 30.21 -13.09 -3.67
N GLY A 25 31.25 -13.21 -4.49
CA GLY A 25 32.25 -12.15 -4.68
C GLY A 25 33.12 -11.86 -3.45
N ALA A 26 33.25 -12.80 -2.52
CA ALA A 26 34.08 -12.66 -1.33
C ALA A 26 35.51 -13.17 -1.55
N GLN A 27 36.48 -12.50 -0.95
CA GLN A 27 37.87 -12.98 -0.88
C GLN A 27 38.02 -13.96 0.29
N VAL A 28 39.02 -14.83 0.23
CA VAL A 28 39.24 -15.87 1.26
C VAL A 28 40.62 -15.74 1.87
N ASP A 29 40.68 -15.78 3.19
CA ASP A 29 41.89 -15.92 3.99
C ASP A 29 41.89 -17.27 4.70
N ILE A 30 43.04 -17.94 4.71
CA ILE A 30 43.25 -19.19 5.46
C ILE A 30 44.35 -18.94 6.48
N VAL A 31 44.04 -19.10 7.76
CA VAL A 31 45.00 -18.98 8.87
C VAL A 31 45.47 -20.36 9.27
N GLU A 32 46.78 -20.57 9.28
CA GLU A 32 47.44 -21.85 9.56
C GLU A 32 47.71 -22.10 11.06
N PRO A 33 48.02 -23.35 11.46
CA PRO A 33 48.07 -24.58 10.63
C PRO A 33 46.69 -25.14 10.26
N CYS A 34 46.58 -25.70 9.05
CA CYS A 34 45.43 -26.53 8.68
C CYS A 34 45.60 -27.95 9.24
N GLY A 35 44.49 -28.63 9.55
CA GLY A 35 44.50 -30.03 9.99
C GLY A 35 44.78 -31.06 8.87
N PHE A 36 45.15 -30.59 7.67
CA PHE A 36 45.40 -31.41 6.48
C PHE A 36 46.63 -30.89 5.70
N PRO A 37 47.26 -31.72 4.84
CA PRO A 37 48.44 -31.32 4.09
C PRO A 37 48.18 -30.16 3.11
N ALA A 38 49.10 -29.20 3.07
CA ALA A 38 49.03 -28.00 2.20
C ALA A 38 48.90 -28.30 0.69
N GLY A 39 49.28 -29.51 0.25
CA GLY A 39 49.23 -29.96 -1.14
C GLY A 39 47.93 -30.67 -1.53
N ASP A 40 46.90 -30.66 -0.67
CA ASP A 40 45.67 -31.41 -0.91
C ASP A 40 45.07 -31.09 -2.28
N ARG A 41 44.82 -32.15 -3.04
CA ARG A 41 44.21 -32.12 -4.37
C ARG A 41 42.85 -31.42 -4.33
N ALA A 42 42.16 -31.44 -3.19
CA ALA A 42 40.91 -30.72 -2.95
C ALA A 42 41.09 -29.19 -2.98
N LEU A 43 42.12 -28.63 -2.36
CA LEU A 43 42.42 -27.20 -2.44
C LEU A 43 42.85 -26.79 -3.84
N LYS A 44 43.69 -27.59 -4.48
CA LYS A 44 44.09 -27.34 -5.87
C LYS A 44 42.89 -27.38 -6.82
N ARG A 45 41.95 -28.31 -6.62
CA ARG A 45 40.74 -28.41 -7.45
C ARG A 45 39.77 -27.25 -7.21
N ALA A 46 39.55 -26.88 -5.95
CA ALA A 46 38.75 -25.70 -5.61
C ALA A 46 39.37 -24.40 -6.16
N ALA A 47 40.71 -24.32 -6.22
CA ALA A 47 41.45 -23.23 -6.84
C ALA A 47 41.42 -23.26 -8.38
N MET A 48 41.24 -24.44 -9.02
CA MET A 48 41.15 -24.58 -10.48
C MET A 48 39.75 -24.29 -11.05
N ASP A 49 38.70 -24.42 -10.23
CA ASP A 49 37.33 -24.02 -10.61
C ASP A 49 37.12 -22.49 -10.56
N TYR A 50 38.18 -21.70 -10.29
CA TYR A 50 38.18 -20.25 -10.35
C TYR A 50 38.12 -19.75 -11.80
N GLY A 51 37.11 -18.94 -12.12
CA GLY A 51 37.20 -17.97 -13.23
C GLY A 51 38.10 -16.79 -12.84
N ASP A 52 37.71 -15.56 -13.16
CA ASP A 52 38.49 -14.32 -12.93
C ASP A 52 38.68 -13.88 -11.46
N GLY A 53 38.43 -14.75 -10.48
CA GLY A 53 38.53 -14.43 -9.04
C GLY A 53 39.95 -14.53 -8.47
N ALA A 54 40.26 -13.75 -7.42
CA ALA A 54 41.55 -13.80 -6.74
C ALA A 54 41.73 -15.08 -5.88
N PRO A 55 42.90 -15.75 -5.91
CA PRO A 55 43.14 -16.96 -5.13
C PRO A 55 43.09 -16.70 -3.61
N PRO A 56 42.82 -17.74 -2.77
CA PRO A 56 42.85 -17.60 -1.32
C PRO A 56 44.22 -17.15 -0.80
N VAL A 57 44.24 -16.20 0.13
CA VAL A 57 45.46 -15.74 0.80
C VAL A 57 45.74 -16.60 2.02
N ARG A 58 46.97 -17.09 2.15
CA ARG A 58 47.38 -17.95 3.28
C ARG A 58 48.24 -17.18 4.26
N HIS A 59 47.95 -17.37 5.54
CA HIS A 59 48.65 -16.74 6.66
C HIS A 59 49.23 -17.83 7.55
N VAL A 60 50.55 -17.82 7.76
CA VAL A 60 51.26 -18.85 8.54
C VAL A 60 50.87 -18.88 10.02
N SER A 61 50.21 -17.84 10.52
CA SER A 61 49.69 -17.75 11.89
C SER A 61 48.64 -16.65 12.02
N TRP A 62 47.91 -16.66 13.15
CA TRP A 62 46.99 -15.57 13.51
C TRP A 62 47.70 -14.20 13.58
N ALA A 63 48.89 -14.17 14.15
CA ALA A 63 49.69 -12.93 14.23
C ALA A 63 50.13 -12.44 12.83
N SER A 64 50.36 -13.34 11.89
CA SER A 64 50.64 -12.99 10.49
C SER A 64 49.41 -12.37 9.82
N PHE A 65 48.24 -12.98 9.99
CA PHE A 65 46.98 -12.43 9.50
C PHE A 65 46.71 -11.04 10.07
N LEU A 66 46.89 -10.86 11.38
CA LEU A 66 46.65 -9.56 12.01
C LEU A 66 47.53 -8.42 11.49
N LYS A 67 48.71 -8.74 10.92
CA LYS A 67 49.66 -7.77 10.36
C LYS A 67 49.53 -7.64 8.84
N SER A 68 48.64 -8.40 8.21
CA SER A 68 48.55 -8.47 6.76
C SER A 68 47.77 -7.28 6.17
N PRO A 69 48.02 -6.89 4.91
CA PRO A 69 47.20 -5.90 4.21
C PRO A 69 45.72 -6.27 4.18
N GLU A 70 45.40 -7.55 4.07
CA GLU A 70 44.03 -8.09 4.04
C GLU A 70 43.28 -7.80 5.35
N ARG A 71 43.98 -7.75 6.49
CA ARG A 71 43.40 -7.34 7.77
C ARG A 71 43.22 -5.82 7.87
N SER A 72 43.92 -5.03 7.07
CA SER A 72 44.07 -3.57 7.28
C SER A 72 42.79 -2.75 7.03
N GLY A 73 41.66 -3.42 6.79
CA GLY A 73 40.32 -2.82 6.75
C GLY A 73 39.30 -3.69 7.48
N GLY A 74 38.11 -3.12 7.71
CA GLY A 74 36.96 -3.89 8.21
C GLY A 74 37.02 -4.33 9.67
N ARG A 75 35.86 -4.79 10.16
CA ARG A 75 35.73 -5.40 11.49
C ARG A 75 35.69 -6.92 11.38
N LEU A 76 36.28 -7.57 12.36
CA LEU A 76 36.25 -9.03 12.49
C LEU A 76 34.93 -9.47 13.15
N ILE A 77 34.24 -10.41 12.51
CA ILE A 77 32.97 -10.96 12.97
C ILE A 77 33.12 -12.48 13.13
N LEU A 78 33.04 -12.97 14.36
CA LEU A 78 33.12 -14.40 14.64
C LEU A 78 31.77 -15.09 14.48
N LEU A 79 31.74 -16.18 13.71
CA LEU A 79 30.59 -17.08 13.64
C LEU A 79 30.70 -18.13 14.76
N SER A 80 29.75 -18.14 15.68
CA SER A 80 29.76 -19.06 16.82
C SER A 80 28.35 -19.43 17.27
N THR A 81 28.11 -20.70 17.55
CA THR A 81 26.84 -21.18 18.14
C THR A 81 26.59 -20.63 19.54
N ARG A 82 27.61 -20.09 20.21
CA ARG A 82 27.53 -19.49 21.56
C ARG A 82 27.23 -17.98 21.54
N ALA A 83 26.91 -17.41 20.38
CA ALA A 83 26.58 -15.99 20.29
C ALA A 83 25.16 -15.69 20.81
N ASP A 84 24.97 -14.52 21.41
CA ASP A 84 23.63 -14.06 21.80
C ASP A 84 22.86 -13.51 20.59
N ARG A 85 23.54 -12.78 19.71
CA ARG A 85 22.96 -12.10 18.55
C ARG A 85 22.95 -12.98 17.30
N THR A 86 21.84 -12.98 16.56
CA THR A 86 21.76 -13.69 15.28
C THR A 86 22.43 -12.91 14.15
N ILE A 87 22.84 -13.60 13.10
CA ILE A 87 23.37 -12.96 11.89
C ILE A 87 22.33 -12.10 11.16
N PHE A 88 21.04 -12.44 11.28
CA PHE A 88 19.94 -11.73 10.62
C PHE A 88 19.61 -10.39 11.29
N ASP A 89 19.96 -10.23 12.57
CA ASP A 89 19.76 -8.98 13.31
C ASP A 89 20.98 -8.04 13.21
N ALA A 90 22.08 -8.48 12.62
CA ALA A 90 23.30 -7.70 12.50
C ALA A 90 23.32 -6.92 11.18
N GLN A 91 23.76 -5.66 11.23
CA GLN A 91 24.00 -4.86 10.02
C GLN A 91 25.34 -5.24 9.44
N LEU A 92 25.38 -6.07 8.40
CA LEU A 92 26.60 -6.56 7.75
C LEU A 92 27.07 -5.61 6.65
N THR A 93 28.38 -5.51 6.40
CA THR A 93 28.95 -4.64 5.36
C THR A 93 29.86 -5.42 4.43
N ASP A 94 30.08 -4.87 3.24
CA ASP A 94 31.08 -5.37 2.31
C ASP A 94 32.51 -5.19 2.82
N GLU A 95 32.73 -4.42 3.87
CA GLU A 95 34.01 -4.33 4.58
C GLU A 95 34.17 -5.39 5.68
N ASP A 96 33.16 -6.23 5.97
CA ASP A 96 33.24 -7.20 7.07
C ASP A 96 34.15 -8.40 6.73
N LEU A 97 34.86 -8.87 7.75
CA LEU A 97 35.70 -10.07 7.73
C LEU A 97 35.06 -11.14 8.62
N PHE A 98 34.48 -12.17 8.00
CA PHE A 98 33.76 -13.23 8.69
C PHE A 98 34.68 -14.38 9.07
N ILE A 99 34.88 -14.61 10.36
CA ILE A 99 35.73 -15.68 10.89
C ILE A 99 34.90 -16.94 11.14
N ILE A 100 35.34 -18.05 10.54
CA ILE A 100 34.89 -19.40 10.87
C ILE A 100 36.05 -20.11 11.56
N GLY A 101 35.79 -20.59 12.78
CA GLY A 101 36.75 -21.34 13.58
C GLY A 101 36.96 -22.77 13.11
N GLN A 102 37.85 -23.47 13.81
CA GLN A 102 38.05 -24.91 13.70
C GLN A 102 36.72 -25.66 13.92
N GLU A 103 36.50 -26.72 13.17
CA GLU A 103 35.29 -27.52 13.29
C GLU A 103 35.14 -28.16 14.68
N SER A 104 36.24 -28.64 15.27
CA SER A 104 36.24 -29.29 16.57
C SER A 104 36.13 -28.33 17.76
N ALA A 105 36.89 -27.23 17.73
CA ALA A 105 37.13 -26.39 18.91
C ALA A 105 36.72 -24.91 18.73
N GLY A 106 36.38 -24.48 17.51
CA GLY A 106 36.12 -23.08 17.20
C GLY A 106 37.40 -22.25 17.18
N VAL A 107 37.44 -21.17 17.96
CA VAL A 107 38.60 -20.27 18.03
C VAL A 107 39.05 -20.07 19.48
N PRO A 108 40.36 -19.86 19.73
CA PRO A 108 40.87 -19.60 21.07
C PRO A 108 40.47 -18.19 21.57
N PRO A 109 40.58 -17.92 22.88
CA PRO A 109 40.14 -16.67 23.50
C PRO A 109 40.72 -15.39 22.86
N GLU A 110 41.98 -15.42 22.45
CA GLU A 110 42.67 -14.30 21.82
C GLU A 110 42.11 -13.92 20.45
N VAL A 111 41.65 -14.90 19.67
CA VAL A 111 41.00 -14.67 18.37
C VAL A 111 39.60 -14.11 18.60
N ARG A 112 38.87 -14.67 19.57
CA ARG A 112 37.55 -14.16 19.97
C ARG A 112 37.64 -12.71 20.45
N ALA A 113 38.62 -12.38 21.28
CA ALA A 113 38.81 -11.04 21.84
C ALA A 113 39.12 -9.98 20.77
N ALA A 114 39.68 -10.39 19.63
CA ALA A 114 39.93 -9.49 18.50
C ALA A 114 38.68 -9.21 17.64
N CYS A 115 37.58 -9.94 17.85
CA CYS A 115 36.36 -9.80 17.07
C CYS A 115 35.48 -8.69 17.64
N ALA A 116 35.03 -7.77 16.77
CA ALA A 116 34.11 -6.71 17.16
C ALA A 116 32.70 -7.25 17.43
N LEU A 117 32.32 -8.32 16.73
CA LEU A 117 31.03 -8.99 16.89
C LEU A 117 31.21 -10.51 16.94
N THR A 118 30.33 -11.17 17.69
CA THR A 118 30.14 -12.62 17.61
C THR A 118 28.67 -12.86 17.25
N LEU A 119 28.41 -13.61 16.18
CA LEU A 119 27.07 -13.85 15.64
C LEU A 119 26.79 -15.36 15.53
N LYS A 120 25.52 -15.74 15.66
CA LYS A 120 25.04 -17.11 15.42
C LYS A 120 24.13 -17.19 14.19
N ILE A 121 24.17 -18.32 13.51
CA ILE A 121 23.10 -18.77 12.63
C ILE A 121 22.10 -19.51 13.53
N PRO A 122 20.83 -19.09 13.62
CA PRO A 122 19.84 -19.78 14.43
C PRO A 122 19.59 -21.19 13.86
N LEU A 123 19.57 -22.18 14.75
CA LEU A 123 19.34 -23.59 14.45
C LEU A 123 18.14 -24.09 15.26
N SER A 124 17.49 -25.16 14.80
CA SER A 124 16.45 -25.84 15.57
C SER A 124 17.00 -26.39 16.89
N ASP A 125 16.16 -26.48 17.91
CA ASP A 125 16.53 -27.02 19.21
C ASP A 125 17.11 -28.43 19.10
N GLY A 126 18.25 -28.67 19.75
CA GLY A 126 18.96 -29.95 19.72
C GLY A 126 19.72 -30.27 18.44
N ALA A 127 19.69 -29.38 17.42
CA ALA A 127 20.45 -29.57 16.20
C ALA A 127 21.97 -29.47 16.48
N ARG A 128 22.74 -30.26 15.73
CA ARG A 128 24.20 -30.13 15.69
C ARG A 128 24.60 -28.90 14.88
N SER A 129 25.79 -28.37 15.16
CA SER A 129 26.37 -27.28 14.37
C SER A 129 26.41 -27.63 12.88
N LEU A 130 26.18 -26.62 12.05
CA LEU A 130 26.37 -26.72 10.61
C LEU A 130 27.84 -27.02 10.28
N ASN A 131 28.07 -27.65 9.13
CA ASN A 131 29.43 -27.71 8.59
C ASN A 131 29.92 -26.28 8.28
N SER A 132 31.25 -26.07 8.30
CA SER A 132 31.86 -24.75 8.13
C SER A 132 31.57 -24.13 6.75
N ALA A 133 31.46 -24.92 5.68
CA ALA A 133 31.11 -24.43 4.35
C ALA A 133 29.66 -23.93 4.24
N THR A 134 28.70 -24.61 4.86
CA THR A 134 27.30 -24.22 4.93
C THR A 134 27.14 -22.98 5.79
N ALA A 135 27.86 -22.89 6.91
CA ALA A 135 27.90 -21.68 7.71
C ALA A 135 28.46 -20.49 6.90
N ALA A 136 29.52 -20.70 6.11
CA ALA A 136 30.05 -19.70 5.19
C ALA A 136 29.00 -19.28 4.14
N ALA A 137 28.31 -20.25 3.53
CA ALA A 137 27.29 -19.98 2.52
C ALA A 137 26.15 -19.11 3.03
N ILE A 138 25.59 -19.45 4.21
CA ILE A 138 24.53 -18.65 4.82
C ILE A 138 25.03 -17.25 5.16
N THR A 139 26.24 -17.15 5.70
CA THR A 139 26.85 -15.87 6.10
C THR A 139 27.06 -14.94 4.91
N LEU A 140 27.70 -15.46 3.85
CA LEU A 140 27.99 -14.68 2.65
C LEU A 140 26.73 -14.35 1.85
N ALA A 141 25.77 -15.27 1.79
CA ALA A 141 24.47 -15.01 1.16
C ALA A 141 23.73 -13.88 1.88
N GLU A 142 23.69 -13.90 3.22
CA GLU A 142 23.04 -12.86 4.01
C GLU A 142 23.74 -11.51 3.85
N ALA A 143 25.08 -11.47 3.90
CA ALA A 143 25.83 -10.24 3.68
C ALA A 143 25.57 -9.66 2.27
N ARG A 144 25.58 -10.51 1.23
CA ARG A 144 25.28 -10.09 -0.15
C ARG A 144 23.83 -9.62 -0.32
N ARG A 145 22.88 -10.26 0.38
CA ARG A 145 21.47 -9.86 0.43
C ARG A 145 21.31 -8.46 1.04
N GLN A 146 22.05 -8.17 2.13
CA GLN A 146 22.05 -6.83 2.74
C GLN A 146 22.75 -5.78 1.87
N GLU A 147 23.85 -6.13 1.20
CA GLU A 147 24.54 -5.25 0.24
C GLU A 147 23.64 -4.87 -0.93
N ALA A 148 22.96 -5.85 -1.52
CA ALA A 148 21.98 -5.62 -2.59
C ALA A 148 20.84 -4.69 -2.14
N ARG A 149 20.41 -4.77 -0.87
CA ARG A 149 19.45 -3.82 -0.29
C ARG A 149 19.99 -2.40 -0.19
N ARG A 150 21.28 -2.21 0.14
CA ARG A 150 21.89 -0.87 0.23
C ARG A 150 22.07 -0.18 -1.12
N GLY A 151 22.24 -0.97 -2.19
CA GLY A 151 22.29 -0.46 -3.56
C GLY A 151 20.93 -0.24 -4.21
N ALA A 152 19.85 -0.74 -3.62
CA ALA A 152 18.49 -0.54 -4.12
C ALA A 152 17.96 0.84 -3.70
N ALA A 153 17.13 1.46 -4.55
CA ALA A 153 16.43 2.68 -4.18
C ALA A 153 15.55 2.41 -2.94
N PRO A 154 15.48 3.36 -1.97
CA PRO A 154 14.63 3.19 -0.81
C PRO A 154 13.16 2.96 -1.24
N PRO A 155 12.44 2.06 -0.55
CA PRO A 155 11.07 1.71 -0.91
C PRO A 155 10.17 2.93 -0.78
N ARG A 156 9.07 2.94 -1.54
CA ARG A 156 8.10 4.04 -1.56
C ARG A 156 6.93 3.74 -0.65
N LEU A 157 6.56 4.67 0.21
CA LEU A 157 5.21 4.75 0.76
C LEU A 157 4.39 5.60 -0.20
N ILE A 158 3.46 4.95 -0.90
CA ILE A 158 2.59 5.57 -1.88
C ILE A 158 1.23 5.81 -1.21
N PHE A 159 0.88 7.09 -1.05
CA PHE A 159 -0.46 7.49 -0.68
C PHE A 159 -1.29 7.70 -1.93
N HIS A 160 -2.29 6.85 -2.15
CA HIS A 160 -3.39 7.19 -3.05
C HIS A 160 -4.44 7.99 -2.28
N ILE A 161 -4.44 9.29 -2.53
CA ILE A 161 -5.30 10.29 -1.91
C ILE A 161 -6.33 10.76 -2.96
N GLY A 162 -7.41 10.01 -3.13
CA GLY A 162 -8.48 10.40 -4.04
C GLY A 162 -9.45 11.40 -3.39
N HIS A 163 -9.88 12.44 -4.11
CA HIS A 163 -11.08 13.18 -3.71
C HIS A 163 -12.30 12.28 -3.92
N PRO A 164 -13.36 12.34 -3.09
CA PRO A 164 -14.52 11.50 -3.35
C PRO A 164 -15.10 11.70 -4.73
N LYS A 165 -15.62 10.60 -5.27
CA LYS A 165 -16.16 10.49 -6.62
C LYS A 165 -15.11 10.46 -7.75
N THR A 166 -13.83 10.23 -7.45
CA THR A 166 -12.79 9.89 -8.45
C THR A 166 -12.51 8.40 -8.55
N ALA A 167 -13.53 7.56 -8.40
CA ALA A 167 -13.42 6.10 -8.45
C ALA A 167 -12.46 5.46 -7.41
N THR A 168 -12.21 6.13 -6.27
CA THR A 168 -11.36 5.61 -5.19
C THR A 168 -11.78 4.22 -4.71
N SER A 169 -13.08 3.98 -4.50
CA SER A 169 -13.57 2.65 -4.10
C SER A 169 -13.32 1.58 -5.16
N TYR A 170 -13.38 1.94 -6.44
CA TYR A 170 -13.10 1.01 -7.54
C TYR A 170 -11.60 0.63 -7.57
N LEU A 171 -10.70 1.61 -7.42
CA LEU A 171 -9.27 1.35 -7.30
C LEU A 171 -8.95 0.51 -6.05
N GLN A 172 -9.61 0.77 -4.92
CA GLN A 172 -9.45 -0.04 -3.70
C GLN A 172 -9.88 -1.49 -3.88
N GLN A 173 -10.99 -1.74 -4.60
CA GLN A 173 -11.40 -3.09 -4.96
C GLN A 173 -10.37 -3.76 -5.87
N ALA A 174 -9.87 -3.05 -6.89
CA ALA A 174 -8.84 -3.57 -7.78
C ALA A 174 -7.55 -3.92 -7.01
N ILE A 175 -7.13 -3.08 -6.08
CA ILE A 175 -5.97 -3.36 -5.19
C ILE A 175 -6.21 -4.66 -4.39
N ALA A 176 -7.40 -4.82 -3.81
CA ALA A 176 -7.72 -5.99 -2.99
C ALA A 176 -7.84 -7.30 -3.79
N LEU A 177 -8.41 -7.24 -5.00
CA LEU A 177 -8.51 -8.38 -5.93
C LEU A 177 -7.12 -8.87 -6.36
N ASN A 178 -6.18 -7.95 -6.54
CA ASN A 178 -4.89 -8.20 -7.18
C ASN A 178 -3.70 -8.24 -6.21
N GLU A 179 -3.93 -8.42 -4.91
CA GLU A 179 -2.88 -8.43 -3.88
C GLU A 179 -1.69 -9.36 -4.20
N PRO A 180 -1.87 -10.61 -4.69
CA PRO A 180 -0.74 -11.45 -5.09
C PRO A 180 0.07 -10.89 -6.26
N ALA A 181 -0.60 -10.34 -7.28
CA ALA A 181 0.04 -9.76 -8.45
C ALA A 181 0.81 -8.50 -8.09
N LEU A 182 0.23 -7.63 -7.24
CA LEU A 182 0.90 -6.44 -6.70
C LEU A 182 2.13 -6.83 -5.87
N CYS A 183 2.01 -7.84 -4.99
CA CYS A 183 3.14 -8.34 -4.21
C CYS A 183 4.28 -8.85 -5.12
N GLY A 184 3.92 -9.56 -6.21
CA GLY A 184 4.88 -10.01 -7.22
C GLY A 184 5.54 -8.87 -7.99
N ALA A 185 4.86 -7.72 -8.12
CA ALA A 185 5.39 -6.48 -8.68
C ALA A 185 6.17 -5.62 -7.67
N GLY A 186 6.37 -6.10 -6.44
CA GLY A 186 7.12 -5.37 -5.41
C GLY A 186 6.31 -4.32 -4.65
N ILE A 187 4.97 -4.38 -4.71
CA ILE A 187 4.07 -3.46 -4.00
C ILE A 187 3.22 -4.26 -3.01
N ARG A 188 3.24 -3.87 -1.74
CA ARG A 188 2.34 -4.40 -0.72
C ARG A 188 1.20 -3.42 -0.48
N ALA A 189 0.00 -3.95 -0.37
CA ALA A 189 -1.16 -3.19 0.08
C ALA A 189 -1.81 -3.94 1.25
N PRO A 190 -2.17 -3.24 2.33
CA PRO A 190 -2.85 -3.86 3.46
C PRO A 190 -4.30 -4.15 3.05
N VAL A 191 -4.66 -5.43 3.00
CA VAL A 191 -6.01 -5.92 2.62
C VAL A 191 -6.73 -6.61 3.77
N ARG A 192 -6.12 -6.68 4.96
CA ARG A 192 -6.73 -7.20 6.19
C ARG A 192 -6.29 -6.38 7.39
N PHE A 193 -7.24 -5.98 8.23
CA PHE A 193 -6.96 -5.31 9.49
C PHE A 193 -7.88 -5.78 10.62
N ARG A 194 -7.30 -6.18 11.75
CA ARG A 194 -8.01 -6.83 12.87
C ARG A 194 -8.64 -5.84 13.87
N HIS A 195 -8.23 -4.57 13.83
CA HIS A 195 -8.59 -3.59 14.87
C HIS A 195 -9.92 -2.85 14.65
N ILE A 196 -10.55 -2.93 13.47
CA ILE A 196 -11.85 -2.29 13.20
C ILE A 196 -12.72 -3.20 12.33
N GLY A 197 -13.34 -4.20 12.97
CA GLY A 197 -14.35 -5.07 12.35
C GLY A 197 -13.77 -6.07 11.35
N ASP A 198 -14.04 -7.36 11.55
CA ASP A 198 -13.58 -8.45 10.68
C ASP A 198 -14.26 -8.38 9.30
N HIS A 199 -13.76 -7.52 8.43
CA HIS A 199 -14.15 -7.48 7.03
C HIS A 199 -12.95 -7.89 6.18
N ASP A 200 -12.99 -9.12 5.66
CA ASP A 200 -12.02 -9.58 4.67
C ASP A 200 -12.23 -8.78 3.38
N HIS A 201 -11.40 -7.75 3.15
CA HIS A 201 -11.53 -6.85 1.99
C HIS A 201 -11.49 -7.62 0.67
N ARG A 202 -10.78 -8.76 0.64
CA ARG A 202 -10.73 -9.65 -0.52
C ARG A 202 -12.08 -10.33 -0.77
N ALA A 203 -12.75 -10.80 0.28
CA ALA A 203 -14.10 -11.37 0.17
C ALA A 203 -15.14 -10.32 -0.23
N LEU A 204 -15.02 -9.10 0.32
CA LEU A 204 -15.87 -7.98 -0.07
C LEU A 204 -15.67 -7.60 -1.53
N ALA A 205 -14.43 -7.50 -2.00
CA ALA A 205 -14.13 -7.20 -3.40
C ALA A 205 -14.66 -8.28 -4.35
N ALA A 206 -14.46 -9.56 -4.02
CA ALA A 206 -15.00 -10.69 -4.79
C ALA A 206 -16.54 -10.71 -4.82
N ALA A 207 -17.20 -10.23 -3.77
CA ALA A 207 -18.65 -10.08 -3.72
C ALA A 207 -19.16 -8.81 -4.44
N GLY A 208 -18.26 -8.00 -5.01
CA GLY A 208 -18.60 -6.69 -5.55
C GLY A 208 -19.21 -5.80 -4.46
N LEU A 209 -18.59 -5.71 -3.29
CA LEU A 209 -19.03 -4.83 -2.21
C LEU A 209 -18.03 -3.68 -2.04
N THR A 210 -18.54 -2.51 -1.67
CA THR A 210 -17.72 -1.32 -1.39
C THR A 210 -17.08 -1.44 -0.02
N THR A 211 -15.75 -1.29 0.02
CA THR A 211 -15.00 -1.23 1.28
C THR A 211 -14.86 0.21 1.75
N SER A 212 -14.88 0.39 3.06
CA SER A 212 -14.15 1.45 3.76
C SER A 212 -12.66 1.20 3.51
N GLY A 213 -11.93 2.15 2.90
CA GLY A 213 -10.62 1.92 2.28
C GLY A 213 -9.53 1.22 3.13
N ASN A 214 -8.47 0.73 2.46
CA ASN A 214 -7.36 -0.02 3.06
C ASN A 214 -6.61 0.71 4.20
N ALA A 215 -6.74 2.04 4.27
CA ALA A 215 -6.13 2.87 5.31
C ALA A 215 -7.15 3.60 6.20
N GLN A 216 -8.44 3.33 6.03
CA GLN A 216 -9.48 3.91 6.87
C GLN A 216 -9.38 3.52 8.35
N PRO A 217 -8.85 2.34 8.74
CA PRO A 217 -8.61 2.05 10.15
C PRO A 217 -7.62 3.00 10.82
N ILE A 218 -6.59 3.45 10.09
CA ILE A 218 -5.63 4.46 10.58
C ILE A 218 -6.37 5.74 10.97
N PHE A 219 -7.27 6.19 10.11
CA PHE A 219 -8.07 7.39 10.33
C PHE A 219 -8.86 7.33 11.64
N PHE A 220 -9.68 6.28 11.81
CA PHE A 220 -10.52 6.12 12.99
C PHE A 220 -9.74 5.87 14.28
N ALA A 221 -8.53 5.31 14.19
CA ALA A 221 -7.64 5.19 15.33
C ALA A 221 -7.07 6.55 15.74
N PHE A 222 -6.60 7.35 14.79
CA PHE A 222 -6.10 8.70 15.08
C PHE A 222 -7.18 9.66 15.58
N GLU A 223 -8.42 9.58 15.08
CA GLU A 223 -9.54 10.33 15.67
C GLU A 223 -9.76 10.02 17.16
N ARG A 224 -9.39 8.81 17.60
CA ARG A 224 -9.44 8.37 19.00
C ARG A 224 -8.13 8.61 19.76
N GLY A 225 -7.14 9.24 19.14
CA GLY A 225 -5.81 9.47 19.73
C GLY A 225 -4.94 8.21 19.81
N ASP A 226 -5.29 7.14 19.09
CA ASP A 226 -4.56 5.88 19.09
C ASP A 226 -3.53 5.82 17.97
N GLY A 227 -2.28 6.15 18.31
CA GLY A 227 -1.12 6.05 17.42
C GLY A 227 -0.61 4.62 17.22
N SER A 228 -0.96 3.68 18.12
CA SER A 228 -0.43 2.32 18.10
C SER A 228 -0.91 1.50 16.89
N VAL A 229 -1.97 1.97 16.21
CA VAL A 229 -2.46 1.37 14.96
C VAL A 229 -1.36 1.23 13.90
N LEU A 230 -0.36 2.11 13.91
CA LEU A 230 0.77 2.08 12.97
C LEU A 230 1.65 0.84 13.16
N ASP A 231 1.76 0.31 14.38
CA ASP A 231 2.53 -0.90 14.65
C ASP A 231 1.92 -2.12 13.94
N ALA A 232 0.61 -2.13 13.72
CA ALA A 232 -0.05 -3.17 12.94
C ALA A 232 0.21 -3.05 11.42
N TYR A 233 0.76 -1.92 10.94
CA TYR A 233 1.28 -1.78 9.58
C TYR A 233 2.78 -2.13 9.46
N ALA A 234 3.52 -2.21 10.57
CA ALA A 234 4.95 -2.57 10.56
C ALA A 234 5.29 -3.88 9.81
N PRO A 235 4.46 -4.96 9.87
CA PRO A 235 4.73 -6.18 9.10
C PRO A 235 4.62 -6.03 7.58
N TYR A 236 3.94 -4.98 7.10
CA TYR A 236 3.90 -4.61 5.68
C TYR A 236 5.10 -3.76 5.28
N ALA A 237 5.76 -3.11 6.27
CA ALA A 237 6.91 -2.25 6.11
C ALA A 237 8.23 -3.05 6.06
N ASP A 238 8.33 -4.07 5.20
CA ASP A 238 9.47 -5.00 5.15
C ASP A 238 10.81 -4.37 4.72
N GLY A 239 10.76 -3.12 4.24
CA GLY A 239 11.93 -2.34 3.82
C GLY A 239 12.47 -2.76 2.47
N GLU A 240 11.76 -3.65 1.76
CA GLU A 240 12.12 -4.15 0.43
C GLU A 240 11.11 -3.72 -0.62
N ARG A 241 9.82 -3.70 -0.25
CA ARG A 241 8.71 -3.44 -1.16
C ARG A 241 8.10 -2.08 -0.92
N ASP A 242 7.53 -1.51 -1.97
CA ASP A 242 6.69 -0.32 -1.84
C ASP A 242 5.44 -0.65 -1.02
N LEU A 243 4.97 0.30 -0.24
CA LEU A 243 3.73 0.19 0.52
C LEU A 243 2.68 1.14 -0.08
N LEU A 244 1.52 0.60 -0.46
CA LEU A 244 0.40 1.38 -1.00
C LEU A 244 -0.72 1.55 0.04
N LEU A 245 -0.98 2.79 0.44
CA LEU A 245 -2.10 3.17 1.30
C LEU A 245 -3.11 3.99 0.50
N SER A 246 -4.36 3.54 0.47
CA SER A 246 -5.41 4.15 -0.35
C SER A 246 -6.60 4.54 0.52
N SER A 247 -6.91 5.83 0.61
CA SER A 247 -8.07 6.35 1.33
C SER A 247 -8.43 7.77 0.90
N GLU A 248 -9.71 8.02 0.66
CA GLU A 248 -10.22 9.39 0.40
C GLU A 248 -10.15 10.29 1.64
N LEU A 249 -10.08 9.69 2.85
CA LEU A 249 -9.96 10.43 4.11
C LEU A 249 -8.62 11.16 4.22
N PHE A 250 -7.58 10.68 3.54
CA PHE A 250 -6.32 11.40 3.49
C PHE A 250 -6.43 12.76 2.80
N PHE A 251 -7.40 12.92 1.89
CA PHE A 251 -7.64 14.21 1.23
C PHE A 251 -8.28 15.22 2.19
N TYR A 252 -9.16 14.71 3.06
CA TYR A 252 -9.89 15.51 4.03
C TYR A 252 -9.07 15.89 5.25
N TYR A 253 -8.06 15.09 5.59
CA TYR A 253 -7.31 15.21 6.83
C TYR A 253 -5.80 15.12 6.60
N PRO A 254 -5.17 16.15 5.99
CA PRO A 254 -3.73 16.20 5.72
C PRO A 254 -2.84 15.93 6.94
N GLN A 255 -3.29 16.30 8.15
CA GLN A 255 -2.58 16.03 9.40
C GLN A 255 -2.37 14.53 9.67
N PHE A 256 -3.27 13.67 9.17
CA PHE A 256 -3.11 12.23 9.31
C PHE A 256 -2.13 11.66 8.28
N VAL A 257 -2.05 12.28 7.09
CA VAL A 257 -1.01 11.96 6.11
C VAL A 257 0.37 12.27 6.68
N GLU A 258 0.52 13.42 7.33
CA GLU A 258 1.75 13.86 8.01
C GLU A 258 2.23 12.82 9.05
N ILE A 259 1.34 12.37 9.94
CA ILE A 259 1.67 11.38 10.97
C ILE A 259 2.17 10.06 10.34
N VAL A 260 1.44 9.55 9.35
CA VAL A 260 1.81 8.30 8.66
C VAL A 260 3.12 8.48 7.90
N ALA A 261 3.27 9.57 7.15
CA ALA A 261 4.47 9.86 6.38
C ALA A 261 5.72 9.94 7.28
N ASN A 262 5.62 10.60 8.43
CA ASN A 262 6.73 10.70 9.38
C ASN A 262 7.11 9.33 9.98
N TYR A 263 6.13 8.49 10.29
CA TYR A 263 6.38 7.13 10.78
C TYR A 263 7.18 6.30 9.75
N PHE A 264 6.71 6.24 8.51
CA PHE A 264 7.36 5.43 7.48
C PHE A 264 8.67 6.03 6.96
N ARG A 265 8.81 7.35 6.97
CA ARG A 265 10.09 8.01 6.70
C ARG A 265 11.15 7.60 7.71
N ALA A 266 10.80 7.47 8.99
CA ALA A 266 11.71 6.95 10.02
C ALA A 266 12.11 5.49 9.77
N LEU A 267 11.30 4.73 9.02
CA LEU A 267 11.60 3.38 8.55
C LEU A 267 12.38 3.34 7.21
N GLY A 268 12.77 4.50 6.67
CA GLY A 268 13.56 4.62 5.44
C GLY A 268 12.75 4.65 4.15
N TYR A 269 11.43 4.86 4.21
CA TYR A 269 10.60 5.00 3.02
C TYR A 269 10.67 6.41 2.44
N ARG A 270 10.70 6.50 1.11
CA ARG A 270 10.36 7.72 0.37
C ARG A 270 8.86 7.90 0.34
N ILE A 271 8.38 9.13 0.41
CA ILE A 271 6.96 9.45 0.46
C ILE A 271 6.51 9.92 -0.92
N GLU A 272 5.58 9.18 -1.51
CA GLU A 272 4.93 9.55 -2.77
C GLU A 272 3.44 9.73 -2.58
N ILE A 273 2.86 10.70 -3.28
CA ILE A 273 1.43 11.01 -3.23
C ILE A 273 0.86 10.94 -4.65
N VAL A 274 -0.24 10.22 -4.79
CA VAL A 274 -1.02 10.11 -6.03
C VAL A 274 -2.41 10.64 -5.74
N CYS A 275 -2.81 11.70 -6.44
CA CYS A 275 -4.09 12.35 -6.26
C CYS A 275 -4.84 12.47 -7.59
N TYR A 276 -6.09 12.00 -7.61
CA TYR A 276 -7.01 12.22 -8.71
C TYR A 276 -8.00 13.31 -8.34
N LEU A 277 -8.13 14.32 -9.20
CA LEU A 277 -9.02 15.46 -8.98
C LEU A 277 -10.12 15.53 -10.05
N PRO A 278 -11.40 15.60 -9.66
CA PRO A 278 -12.49 15.90 -10.58
C PRO A 278 -12.61 17.43 -10.77
N ARG A 279 -13.26 17.89 -11.83
CA ARG A 279 -13.60 19.32 -11.99
C ARG A 279 -14.43 19.83 -10.79
N TYR A 280 -14.24 21.10 -10.41
CA TYR A 280 -14.91 21.70 -9.25
C TYR A 280 -16.43 21.54 -9.29
N GLU A 281 -17.07 21.92 -10.40
CA GLU A 281 -18.51 21.81 -10.58
C GLU A 281 -19.02 20.35 -10.51
N ARG A 282 -18.24 19.39 -11.02
CA ARG A 282 -18.56 17.96 -10.92
C ARG A 282 -18.44 17.48 -9.48
N ALA A 283 -17.39 17.88 -8.78
CA ALA A 283 -17.16 17.57 -7.37
C ALA A 283 -18.29 18.09 -6.48
N LEU A 284 -18.66 19.37 -6.67
CA LEU A 284 -19.66 20.07 -5.89
C LEU A 284 -21.07 19.50 -6.13
N ILE A 285 -21.46 19.25 -7.38
CA ILE A 285 -22.76 18.63 -7.69
C ILE A 285 -22.82 17.19 -7.15
N ALA A 286 -21.75 16.40 -7.29
CA ALA A 286 -21.74 15.05 -6.77
C ALA A 286 -21.75 15.02 -5.22
N GLY A 287 -21.08 15.97 -4.58
CA GLY A 287 -21.14 16.21 -3.14
C GLY A 287 -22.53 16.62 -2.67
N PHE A 288 -23.19 17.53 -3.38
CA PHE A 288 -24.56 17.94 -3.11
C PHE A 288 -25.52 16.75 -3.14
N VAL A 289 -25.50 15.96 -4.22
CA VAL A 289 -26.33 14.76 -4.38
C VAL A 289 -26.08 13.75 -3.26
N GLN A 290 -24.82 13.57 -2.88
CA GLN A 290 -24.46 12.68 -1.77
C GLN A 290 -25.04 13.18 -0.43
N ASN A 291 -25.00 14.48 -0.17
CA ASN A 291 -25.56 15.07 1.06
C ASN A 291 -27.10 15.02 1.09
N VAL A 292 -27.77 15.22 -0.05
CA VAL A 292 -29.22 15.01 -0.18
C VAL A 292 -29.59 13.55 0.12
N ARG A 293 -28.82 12.59 -0.41
CA ARG A 293 -29.01 11.15 -0.11
C ARG A 293 -28.80 10.83 1.37
N ASN A 294 -27.76 11.39 1.97
CA ASN A 294 -27.35 11.13 3.35
C ASN A 294 -28.13 11.93 4.40
N HIS A 295 -29.19 12.64 4.02
CA HIS A 295 -30.02 13.45 4.93
C HIS A 295 -29.32 14.69 5.52
N ALA A 296 -28.24 15.15 4.88
CA ALA A 296 -27.40 16.23 5.37
C ALA A 296 -27.69 17.59 4.70
N PHE A 297 -28.53 17.65 3.65
CA PHE A 297 -28.83 18.90 2.95
C PHE A 297 -30.19 18.89 2.23
N GLN A 298 -30.86 20.04 2.13
CA GLN A 298 -32.19 20.18 1.50
C GLN A 298 -32.36 21.41 0.58
N ASN A 299 -31.51 22.43 0.73
CA ASN A 299 -31.60 23.66 -0.06
C ASN A 299 -31.09 23.45 -1.50
N GLY A 300 -30.90 24.54 -2.26
CA GLY A 300 -30.39 24.49 -3.63
C GLY A 300 -28.90 24.18 -3.71
N VAL A 301 -28.42 23.90 -4.92
CA VAL A 301 -27.00 23.66 -5.17
C VAL A 301 -26.15 24.89 -4.88
N VAL A 302 -26.68 26.09 -5.14
CA VAL A 302 -25.99 27.36 -4.83
C VAL A 302 -25.78 27.50 -3.33
N ASP A 303 -26.81 27.27 -2.51
CA ASP A 303 -26.69 27.26 -1.05
C ASP A 303 -25.66 26.23 -0.57
N PHE A 304 -25.62 25.06 -1.22
CA PHE A 304 -24.64 24.02 -0.91
C PHE A 304 -23.22 24.48 -1.23
N ILE A 305 -23.00 25.15 -2.36
CA ILE A 305 -21.71 25.71 -2.74
C ILE A 305 -21.25 26.76 -1.71
N GLU A 306 -22.14 27.66 -1.32
CA GLU A 306 -21.83 28.73 -0.38
C GLU A 306 -21.51 28.20 1.02
N THR A 307 -22.24 27.19 1.49
CA THR A 307 -21.90 26.50 2.75
C THR A 307 -20.57 25.75 2.61
N THR A 308 -20.31 25.13 1.45
CA THR A 308 -19.08 24.40 1.14
C THR A 308 -17.85 25.31 1.08
N ARG A 309 -18.00 26.61 0.84
CA ARG A 309 -16.89 27.59 0.84
C ARG A 309 -16.03 27.54 2.09
N ALA A 310 -16.64 27.29 3.25
CA ALA A 310 -15.95 27.15 4.54
C ALA A 310 -15.18 25.83 4.66
N HIS A 311 -15.45 24.86 3.80
CA HIS A 311 -14.81 23.56 3.81
C HIS A 311 -13.53 23.60 2.98
N ARG A 312 -12.40 23.48 3.68
CA ARG A 312 -11.07 23.50 3.07
C ARG A 312 -10.89 22.44 1.98
N TYR A 313 -11.54 21.29 2.10
CA TYR A 313 -11.36 20.16 1.18
C TYR A 313 -11.95 20.36 -0.22
N CYS A 314 -12.73 21.42 -0.49
CA CYS A 314 -13.15 21.75 -1.85
C CYS A 314 -12.21 22.75 -2.53
N ARG A 315 -11.15 23.19 -1.85
CA ARG A 315 -10.08 24.04 -2.37
C ARG A 315 -8.87 23.16 -2.69
N PHE A 316 -8.89 22.55 -3.87
CA PHE A 316 -7.92 21.53 -4.26
C PHE A 316 -6.47 22.01 -4.20
N ALA A 317 -6.18 23.22 -4.70
CA ALA A 317 -4.82 23.75 -4.62
C ALA A 317 -4.40 23.95 -3.16
N ALA A 318 -5.26 24.57 -2.34
CA ALA A 318 -4.97 24.79 -0.93
C ALA A 318 -4.78 23.48 -0.12
N VAL A 319 -5.47 22.40 -0.49
CA VAL A 319 -5.29 21.07 0.13
C VAL A 319 -3.96 20.46 -0.29
N LEU A 320 -3.65 20.47 -1.59
CA LEU A 320 -2.39 19.94 -2.10
C LEU A 320 -1.19 20.70 -1.54
N ASP A 321 -1.29 22.02 -1.44
CA ASP A 321 -0.26 22.88 -0.82
C ASP A 321 -0.08 22.57 0.67
N ASP A 322 -1.16 22.29 1.40
CA ASP A 322 -1.09 21.88 2.81
C ASP A 322 -0.42 20.51 2.97
N ILE A 323 -0.79 19.56 2.11
CA ILE A 323 -0.20 18.22 2.10
C ILE A 323 1.29 18.31 1.79
N GLU A 324 1.68 19.06 0.77
CA GLU A 324 3.08 19.27 0.41
C GLU A 324 3.86 19.93 1.55
N ALA A 325 3.33 21.00 2.14
CA ALA A 325 3.98 21.73 3.23
C ALA A 325 4.16 20.87 4.50
N ARG A 326 3.17 20.04 4.85
CA ARG A 326 3.23 19.16 6.03
C ARG A 326 4.11 17.95 5.81
N CYS A 327 3.96 17.32 4.66
CA CYS A 327 4.51 15.99 4.44
C CYS A 327 5.88 16.02 3.80
N ALA A 328 6.24 17.10 3.09
CA ALA A 328 7.45 17.19 2.25
C ALA A 328 7.70 15.89 1.45
N PRO A 329 6.74 15.47 0.61
CA PRO A 329 6.87 14.22 -0.13
C PRO A 329 7.97 14.31 -1.18
N ASP A 330 8.62 13.18 -1.46
CA ASP A 330 9.62 13.04 -2.51
C ASP A 330 9.01 13.22 -3.91
N LYS A 331 7.73 12.88 -4.08
CA LYS A 331 6.98 13.03 -5.33
C LYS A 331 5.49 13.23 -5.08
N ILE A 332 4.87 14.14 -5.82
CA ILE A 332 3.41 14.28 -5.88
C ILE A 332 2.99 14.17 -7.35
N VAL A 333 2.03 13.29 -7.61
CA VAL A 333 1.39 13.09 -8.91
C VAL A 333 -0.05 13.54 -8.79
N VAL A 334 -0.39 14.64 -9.48
CA VAL A 334 -1.77 15.14 -9.57
C VAL A 334 -2.30 14.80 -10.95
N ARG A 335 -3.39 14.03 -11.01
CA ARG A 335 -4.08 13.61 -12.23
C ARG A 335 -5.47 14.21 -12.31
N THR A 336 -5.87 14.58 -13.51
CA THR A 336 -7.24 14.99 -13.81
C THR A 336 -8.11 13.73 -13.97
N PHE A 337 -9.17 13.62 -13.18
CA PHE A 337 -10.15 12.53 -13.29
C PHE A 337 -11.12 12.82 -14.44
N ASP A 338 -10.64 12.70 -15.67
CA ASP A 338 -11.41 12.79 -16.91
C ASP A 338 -10.87 11.77 -17.93
N ARG A 339 -11.76 11.14 -18.69
CA ARG A 339 -11.38 10.07 -19.64
C ARG A 339 -10.38 10.55 -20.70
N GLU A 340 -10.41 11.82 -21.06
CA GLU A 340 -9.48 12.38 -22.05
C GLU A 340 -8.02 12.36 -21.56
N PHE A 341 -7.79 12.43 -20.26
CA PHE A 341 -6.46 12.51 -19.66
C PHE A 341 -6.01 11.26 -18.91
N LEU A 342 -6.91 10.28 -18.76
CA LEU A 342 -6.57 8.97 -18.19
C LEU A 342 -5.95 8.09 -19.26
N ASN A 343 -4.94 7.30 -18.88
CA ASN A 343 -4.34 6.31 -19.76
C ASN A 343 -5.41 5.37 -20.36
N GLN A 344 -5.51 5.32 -21.69
CA GLN A 344 -6.54 4.58 -22.44
C GLN A 344 -7.99 4.91 -22.03
N GLY A 345 -8.22 6.07 -21.41
CA GLY A 345 -9.51 6.46 -20.85
C GLY A 345 -9.97 5.65 -19.63
N ASP A 346 -9.05 4.91 -19.01
CA ASP A 346 -9.34 4.02 -17.89
C ASP A 346 -8.52 4.37 -16.63
N ILE A 347 -9.22 4.55 -15.51
CA ILE A 347 -8.61 4.96 -14.24
C ILE A 347 -7.70 3.89 -13.65
N LEU A 348 -8.00 2.61 -13.85
CA LEU A 348 -7.15 1.53 -13.36
C LEU A 348 -5.86 1.48 -14.18
N MET A 349 -5.94 1.58 -15.50
CA MET A 349 -4.74 1.62 -16.36
C MET A 349 -3.85 2.82 -16.07
N ASP A 350 -4.45 3.99 -15.83
CA ASP A 350 -3.71 5.19 -15.41
C ASP A 350 -3.04 4.99 -14.05
N PHE A 351 -3.78 4.42 -13.10
CA PHE A 351 -3.25 4.18 -11.76
C PHE A 351 -2.10 3.17 -11.75
N LEU A 352 -2.20 2.08 -12.52
CA LEU A 352 -1.11 1.11 -12.66
C LEU A 352 0.14 1.72 -13.29
N ASP A 353 -0.03 2.61 -14.27
CA ASP A 353 1.07 3.36 -14.88
C ASP A 353 1.74 4.30 -13.87
N VAL A 354 0.95 5.04 -13.08
CA VAL A 354 1.47 5.89 -12.01
C VAL A 354 2.23 5.10 -10.93
N LEU A 355 1.85 3.84 -10.68
CA LEU A 355 2.55 2.93 -9.78
C LEU A 355 3.79 2.26 -10.40
N ASP A 356 4.10 2.53 -11.68
CA ASP A 356 5.17 1.91 -12.47
C ASP A 356 4.99 0.38 -12.70
N ILE A 357 3.74 -0.10 -12.76
CA ILE A 357 3.42 -1.52 -12.96
C ILE A 357 3.39 -1.86 -14.46
N ARG A 358 4.50 -2.41 -14.95
CA ARG A 358 4.73 -2.65 -16.39
C ARG A 358 4.00 -3.84 -17.01
N ASN A 359 3.42 -4.76 -16.22
CA ASN A 359 2.61 -5.87 -16.74
C ASN A 359 1.15 -5.81 -16.26
N PRO A 360 0.33 -4.92 -16.83
CA PRO A 360 -1.08 -4.76 -16.44
C PRO A 360 -1.96 -5.97 -16.79
N SER A 361 -1.49 -6.88 -17.66
CA SER A 361 -2.29 -8.05 -18.10
C SER A 361 -2.62 -9.04 -16.98
N ALA A 362 -1.86 -9.01 -15.88
CA ALA A 362 -2.09 -9.83 -14.70
C ALA A 362 -3.08 -9.20 -13.70
N ILE A 363 -3.57 -7.98 -13.97
CA ILE A 363 -4.47 -7.24 -13.08
C ILE A 363 -5.92 -7.42 -13.54
N GLU A 364 -6.73 -7.99 -12.66
CA GLU A 364 -8.17 -8.17 -12.84
C GLU A 364 -8.94 -6.88 -12.51
N ALA A 365 -9.82 -6.47 -13.41
CA ALA A 365 -10.73 -5.36 -13.18
C ALA A 365 -11.96 -5.81 -12.36
N PRO A 366 -12.39 -5.05 -11.34
CA PRO A 366 -13.62 -5.36 -10.60
C PRO A 366 -14.86 -5.46 -11.50
N GLU A 367 -15.69 -6.49 -11.30
CA GLU A 367 -16.88 -6.78 -12.14
C GLU A 367 -17.97 -5.69 -12.12
N ARG A 368 -18.07 -4.86 -11.06
CA ARG A 368 -19.20 -3.94 -10.86
C ARG A 368 -18.80 -2.57 -10.30
N ARG A 369 -19.40 -1.50 -10.84
CA ARG A 369 -19.42 -0.17 -10.21
C ARG A 369 -20.61 -0.07 -9.24
N ILE A 370 -20.38 -0.37 -7.96
CA ILE A 370 -21.44 -0.55 -6.93
C ILE A 370 -22.06 0.78 -6.43
N ASN A 371 -21.65 1.92 -6.96
CA ASN A 371 -22.08 3.24 -6.48
C ASN A 371 -22.81 4.05 -7.56
N GLU A 372 -23.85 3.47 -8.17
CA GLU A 372 -24.75 4.24 -9.04
C GLU A 372 -25.62 5.18 -8.19
N SER A 373 -25.87 6.39 -8.72
CA SER A 373 -26.78 7.34 -8.10
C SER A 373 -28.23 6.91 -8.39
N PRO A 374 -29.17 7.10 -7.45
CA PRO A 374 -30.58 6.96 -7.76
C PRO A 374 -30.97 7.84 -8.96
N PRO A 375 -32.07 7.52 -9.67
CA PRO A 375 -32.61 8.37 -10.71
C PRO A 375 -32.74 9.83 -10.25
N LEU A 376 -32.52 10.77 -11.16
CA LEU A 376 -32.60 12.21 -10.86
C LEU A 376 -33.91 12.59 -10.14
N GLU A 377 -35.04 12.06 -10.61
CA GLU A 377 -36.36 12.30 -10.03
C GLU A 377 -36.45 11.82 -8.58
N VAL A 378 -35.78 10.72 -8.24
CA VAL A 378 -35.71 10.21 -6.88
C VAL A 378 -34.87 11.15 -6.00
N ILE A 379 -33.75 11.66 -6.53
CA ILE A 379 -32.91 12.63 -5.81
C ILE A 379 -33.71 13.91 -5.52
N GLU A 380 -34.42 14.43 -6.51
CA GLU A 380 -35.22 15.64 -6.37
C GLU A 380 -36.42 15.44 -5.42
N ALA A 381 -37.09 14.29 -5.51
CA ALA A 381 -38.13 13.92 -4.56
C ALA A 381 -37.57 13.83 -3.12
N LEU A 382 -36.40 13.20 -2.95
CA LEU A 382 -35.71 13.15 -1.67
C LEU A 382 -35.35 14.56 -1.18
N ARG A 383 -34.88 15.48 -2.02
CA ARG A 383 -34.55 16.85 -1.60
C ARG A 383 -35.76 17.57 -0.98
N ARG A 384 -36.95 17.39 -1.58
CA ARG A 384 -38.21 18.01 -1.13
C ARG A 384 -38.84 17.37 0.11
N LEU A 385 -38.43 16.16 0.49
CA LEU A 385 -38.94 15.48 1.69
C LEU A 385 -38.22 15.96 2.96
N ASP A 386 -38.97 16.31 4.00
CA ASP A 386 -38.41 16.57 5.33
C ASP A 386 -37.60 15.34 5.82
N PRO A 387 -36.34 15.50 6.26
CA PRO A 387 -35.46 14.39 6.53
C PRO A 387 -35.80 13.71 7.86
N LYS A 388 -36.32 14.46 8.84
CA LYS A 388 -36.67 13.96 10.18
C LYS A 388 -38.02 13.28 10.16
N ARG A 389 -39.02 13.90 9.54
CA ARG A 389 -40.40 13.40 9.46
C ARG A 389 -40.50 12.13 8.61
N TYR A 390 -39.70 12.00 7.55
CA TYR A 390 -39.81 10.90 6.58
C TYR A 390 -38.59 9.96 6.56
N ALA A 391 -37.78 9.90 7.63
CA ALA A 391 -36.54 9.11 7.68
C ALA A 391 -36.71 7.62 7.30
N ARG A 392 -37.81 6.97 7.73
CA ARG A 392 -38.11 5.57 7.37
C ARG A 392 -38.44 5.41 5.88
N LEU A 393 -39.29 6.30 5.36
CA LEU A 393 -39.70 6.31 3.95
C LEU A 393 -38.51 6.56 3.02
N ARG A 394 -37.66 7.53 3.34
CA ARG A 394 -36.44 7.83 2.59
C ARG A 394 -35.47 6.64 2.53
N ARG A 395 -35.23 5.97 3.66
CA ARG A 395 -34.41 4.74 3.71
C ARG A 395 -34.99 3.64 2.81
N ALA A 396 -36.31 3.49 2.81
CA ALA A 396 -36.99 2.53 1.94
C ALA A 396 -36.86 2.88 0.45
N ILE A 397 -36.99 4.17 0.09
CA ILE A 397 -36.80 4.66 -1.28
C ILE A 397 -35.38 4.35 -1.74
N ILE A 398 -34.35 4.81 -1.01
CA ILE A 398 -32.94 4.61 -1.38
C ILE A 398 -32.62 3.13 -1.57
N LYS A 399 -33.07 2.26 -0.66
CA LYS A 399 -32.82 0.81 -0.73
C LYS A 399 -33.46 0.17 -1.96
N ARG A 400 -34.59 0.67 -2.44
CA ARG A 400 -35.34 0.11 -3.58
C ARG A 400 -34.90 0.69 -4.92
N THR A 401 -34.41 1.93 -4.94
CA THR A 401 -33.96 2.61 -6.16
C THR A 401 -32.47 2.42 -6.44
N ALA A 402 -31.73 1.79 -5.54
CA ALA A 402 -30.32 1.41 -5.74
C ALA A 402 -30.15 0.21 -6.70
N ALA A 403 -31.02 0.08 -7.71
CA ALA A 403 -30.95 -1.00 -8.69
C ALA A 403 -29.87 -0.69 -9.76
N PRO A 404 -29.07 -1.69 -10.17
CA PRO A 404 -28.03 -1.50 -11.18
C PRO A 404 -28.64 -1.27 -12.56
N GLY A 405 -28.14 -0.28 -13.31
CA GLY A 405 -28.29 -0.30 -14.76
C GLY A 405 -28.47 1.01 -15.52
N ARG A 406 -28.33 2.20 -14.93
CA ARG A 406 -28.27 3.44 -15.75
C ARG A 406 -27.30 4.48 -15.18
N PRO A 407 -26.28 4.91 -15.95
CA PRO A 407 -25.42 6.01 -15.55
C PRO A 407 -26.21 7.33 -15.58
N GLU A 408 -26.79 7.71 -14.44
CA GLU A 408 -27.51 8.97 -14.24
C GLU A 408 -26.56 10.17 -14.04
N SER A 409 -25.25 9.94 -13.86
CA SER A 409 -24.29 11.00 -13.50
C SER A 409 -24.27 12.17 -14.48
N SER A 410 -24.33 11.91 -15.78
CA SER A 410 -24.37 12.97 -16.81
C SER A 410 -25.68 13.74 -16.79
N ARG A 411 -26.82 13.04 -16.62
CA ARG A 411 -28.16 13.66 -16.57
C ARG A 411 -28.34 14.51 -15.31
N ILE A 412 -27.88 13.99 -14.17
CA ILE A 412 -27.84 14.72 -12.90
C ILE A 412 -26.98 15.97 -13.03
N PHE A 413 -25.78 15.85 -13.61
CA PHE A 413 -24.91 16.99 -13.85
C PHE A 413 -25.58 18.04 -14.73
N GLN A 414 -26.16 17.63 -15.87
CA GLN A 414 -26.88 18.54 -16.78
C GLN A 414 -28.04 19.24 -16.08
N HIS A 415 -28.81 18.53 -15.24
CA HIS A 415 -29.92 19.14 -14.53
C HIS A 415 -29.49 20.20 -13.50
N TYR A 416 -28.42 19.92 -12.74
CA TYR A 416 -27.99 20.80 -11.66
C TYR A 416 -26.96 21.86 -12.07
N TYR A 417 -26.26 21.70 -13.20
CA TYR A 417 -25.27 22.67 -13.67
C TYR A 417 -25.92 23.79 -14.49
N THR A 418 -26.61 24.69 -13.81
CA THR A 418 -27.29 25.87 -14.38
C THR A 418 -26.35 27.09 -14.46
N PRO A 419 -26.71 28.17 -15.19
CA PRO A 419 -25.90 29.38 -15.27
C PRO A 419 -25.63 30.01 -13.89
N GLU A 420 -26.59 29.91 -12.97
CA GLU A 420 -26.45 30.38 -11.60
C GLU A 420 -25.41 29.56 -10.83
N VAL A 421 -25.47 28.23 -10.94
CA VAL A 421 -24.47 27.33 -10.34
C VAL A 421 -23.08 27.57 -10.93
N LYS A 422 -22.98 27.74 -12.25
CA LYS A 422 -21.72 28.12 -12.91
C LYS A 422 -21.15 29.42 -12.33
N ALA A 423 -21.98 30.45 -12.20
CA ALA A 423 -21.56 31.73 -11.62
C ALA A 423 -21.12 31.59 -10.15
N ALA A 424 -21.80 30.76 -9.36
CA ALA A 424 -21.42 30.47 -7.98
C ALA A 424 -20.06 29.74 -7.89
N VAL A 425 -19.84 28.72 -8.72
CA VAL A 425 -18.54 28.01 -8.77
C VAL A 425 -17.41 28.96 -9.14
N GLU A 426 -17.61 29.80 -10.17
CA GLU A 426 -16.62 30.79 -10.58
C GLU A 426 -16.30 31.79 -9.46
N ARG A 427 -17.34 32.34 -8.83
CA ARG A 427 -17.19 33.31 -7.74
C ARG A 427 -16.39 32.75 -6.57
N GLU A 428 -16.66 31.51 -6.18
CA GLU A 428 -16.09 30.94 -4.95
C GLU A 428 -14.73 30.23 -5.16
N PHE A 429 -14.46 29.69 -6.35
CA PHE A 429 -13.30 28.79 -6.59
C PHE A 429 -12.35 29.22 -7.73
N ALA A 430 -12.58 30.34 -8.42
CA ALA A 430 -11.69 30.77 -9.51
C ALA A 430 -10.25 31.04 -9.07
N GLU A 431 -10.02 31.53 -7.85
CA GLU A 431 -8.68 31.75 -7.32
C GLU A 431 -7.94 30.44 -7.06
N ASP A 432 -8.58 29.51 -6.36
CA ASP A 432 -8.01 28.18 -6.08
C ASP A 432 -7.75 27.40 -7.37
N ARG A 433 -8.64 27.49 -8.36
CA ARG A 433 -8.44 26.90 -9.68
C ARG A 433 -7.25 27.51 -10.42
N ARG A 434 -7.05 28.83 -10.35
CA ARG A 434 -5.86 29.49 -10.93
C ARG A 434 -4.58 29.00 -10.26
N ALA A 435 -4.57 28.89 -8.93
CA ALA A 435 -3.45 28.34 -8.18
C ALA A 435 -3.17 26.88 -8.60
N LEU A 436 -4.22 26.04 -8.70
CA LEU A 436 -4.13 24.66 -9.14
C LEU A 436 -3.45 24.54 -10.50
N ILE A 437 -3.92 25.32 -11.49
CA ILE A 437 -3.36 25.32 -12.84
C ILE A 437 -1.91 25.79 -12.84
N SER A 438 -1.62 26.88 -12.13
CA SER A 438 -0.30 27.54 -12.16
C SER A 438 0.82 26.72 -11.53
N LYS A 439 0.49 25.84 -10.57
CA LYS A 439 1.47 25.04 -9.84
C LYS A 439 1.40 23.57 -10.23
N TRP A 440 0.22 22.97 -10.09
CA TRP A 440 0.06 21.52 -10.19
C TRP A 440 -0.12 21.02 -11.63
N PHE A 441 -0.50 21.91 -12.55
CA PHE A 441 -0.62 21.61 -13.98
C PHE A 441 0.22 22.54 -14.87
N ALA A 442 1.23 23.22 -14.31
CA ALA A 442 2.07 24.16 -15.05
C ALA A 442 2.74 23.50 -16.27
N ASP A 443 3.23 22.27 -16.09
CA ASP A 443 3.95 21.51 -17.12
C ASP A 443 3.02 20.64 -18.00
N GLN A 444 1.70 20.80 -17.87
CA GLN A 444 0.69 20.02 -18.60
C GLN A 444 -0.24 20.96 -19.36
N PRO A 445 0.16 21.51 -20.53
CA PRO A 445 -0.56 22.59 -21.20
C PRO A 445 -1.98 22.23 -21.61
N GLU A 446 -2.21 21.00 -22.09
CA GLU A 446 -3.54 20.50 -22.47
C GLU A 446 -4.47 20.36 -21.25
N VAL A 447 -3.94 19.83 -20.14
CA VAL A 447 -4.67 19.73 -18.87
C VAL A 447 -4.97 21.14 -18.33
N ALA A 448 -3.98 22.03 -18.33
CA ALA A 448 -4.15 23.41 -17.92
C ALA A 448 -5.25 24.11 -18.73
N ASP A 449 -5.30 23.91 -20.04
CA ASP A 449 -6.36 24.47 -20.91
C ASP A 449 -7.75 23.89 -20.59
N PHE A 450 -7.82 22.57 -20.37
CA PHE A 450 -9.04 21.93 -19.88
C PHE A 450 -9.54 22.58 -18.59
N TRP A 451 -8.69 22.79 -17.61
CA TRP A 451 -9.08 23.43 -16.34
C TRP A 451 -9.40 24.93 -16.47
N ARG A 452 -8.83 25.65 -17.45
CA ARG A 452 -9.21 27.04 -17.77
C ARG A 452 -10.59 27.11 -18.40
N THR A 453 -10.91 26.15 -19.25
CA THR A 453 -12.19 26.09 -19.97
C THR A 453 -13.32 25.79 -19.00
N ILE A 454 -14.29 26.69 -18.89
CA ILE A 454 -15.46 26.52 -18.03
C ILE A 454 -16.62 25.95 -18.87
N PRO A 455 -17.19 24.78 -18.53
CA PRO A 455 -18.21 24.14 -19.35
C PRO A 455 -19.43 25.03 -19.56
N ALA A 456 -20.15 24.79 -20.65
CA ALA A 456 -21.46 25.39 -20.85
C ALA A 456 -22.43 24.86 -19.77
N ALA A 457 -23.20 25.77 -19.18
CA ALA A 457 -24.29 25.40 -18.28
C ALA A 457 -25.52 24.99 -19.09
N ALA A 458 -26.29 24.05 -18.57
CA ALA A 458 -27.56 23.69 -19.17
C ALA A 458 -28.64 24.73 -18.81
N GLU A 459 -29.63 24.88 -19.69
CA GLU A 459 -30.83 25.63 -19.33
C GLU A 459 -31.58 24.92 -18.19
N GLU A 460 -32.13 25.72 -17.29
CA GLU A 460 -32.90 25.18 -16.17
C GLU A 460 -34.17 24.50 -16.70
N SER A 461 -34.31 23.21 -16.38
CA SER A 461 -35.47 22.41 -16.76
C SER A 461 -36.03 21.72 -15.52
N PRO A 462 -36.98 22.36 -14.81
CA PRO A 462 -37.50 21.84 -13.56
C PRO A 462 -38.36 20.60 -13.80
N LEU A 463 -38.19 19.59 -12.94
CA LEU A 463 -39.03 18.39 -12.98
C LEU A 463 -40.42 18.69 -12.43
N SER A 464 -41.45 18.23 -13.16
CA SER A 464 -42.84 18.36 -12.77
C SER A 464 -43.19 17.45 -11.58
N ASP A 465 -44.18 17.84 -10.80
CA ASP A 465 -44.71 17.01 -9.71
C ASP A 465 -45.20 15.64 -10.19
N TYR A 466 -45.67 15.56 -11.44
CA TYR A 466 -46.06 14.31 -12.07
C TYR A 466 -44.87 13.36 -12.25
N GLU A 467 -43.75 13.84 -12.78
CA GLU A 467 -42.53 13.04 -12.98
C GLU A 467 -41.97 12.53 -11.65
N LEU A 468 -41.95 13.39 -10.63
CA LEU A 468 -41.49 13.01 -9.28
C LEU A 468 -42.39 11.93 -8.66
N ARG A 469 -43.71 12.10 -8.74
CA ARG A 469 -44.67 11.11 -8.22
C ARG A 469 -44.57 9.78 -8.96
N ARG A 470 -44.44 9.83 -10.29
CA ARG A 470 -44.27 8.64 -11.12
C ARG A 470 -42.99 7.89 -10.77
N ALA A 471 -41.85 8.57 -10.67
CA ALA A 471 -40.58 7.94 -10.31
C ALA A 471 -40.61 7.27 -8.92
N LEU A 472 -41.26 7.91 -7.94
CA LEU A 472 -41.49 7.29 -6.64
C LEU A 472 -42.39 6.05 -6.77
N THR A 473 -43.49 6.15 -7.53
CA THR A 473 -44.45 5.04 -7.71
C THR A 473 -43.77 3.84 -8.38
N ASP A 474 -43.01 4.08 -9.44
CA ASP A 474 -42.23 3.06 -10.17
C ASP A 474 -41.19 2.41 -9.25
N ALA A 475 -40.50 3.19 -8.42
CA ALA A 475 -39.57 2.68 -7.40
C ALA A 475 -40.25 1.75 -6.36
N PHE A 476 -41.53 1.99 -6.06
CA PHE A 476 -42.31 1.13 -5.18
C PHE A 476 -42.91 -0.09 -5.90
N ALA A 477 -43.20 0.01 -7.19
CA ALA A 477 -43.79 -1.04 -8.01
C ALA A 477 -42.77 -2.08 -8.53
N ALA A 478 -41.53 -1.67 -8.83
CA ALA A 478 -40.47 -2.54 -9.36
C ALA A 478 -39.83 -3.50 -8.33
N ALA A 479 -40.34 -3.56 -7.10
CA ALA A 479 -39.83 -4.48 -6.09
C ALA A 479 -40.23 -5.93 -6.44
N PRO A 480 -39.32 -6.92 -6.35
CA PRO A 480 -39.71 -8.31 -6.50
C PRO A 480 -40.75 -8.63 -5.43
N ALA A 481 -41.90 -9.17 -5.86
CA ALA A 481 -42.86 -9.80 -4.97
C ALA A 481 -42.08 -10.76 -4.07
N ARG A 482 -42.33 -10.68 -2.75
CA ARG A 482 -41.78 -11.58 -1.73
C ARG A 482 -41.60 -12.99 -2.30
N ARG A 483 -40.38 -13.54 -2.18
CA ARG A 483 -40.15 -15.00 -2.29
C ARG A 483 -41.29 -15.70 -1.55
N ALA A 484 -42.14 -16.38 -2.32
CA ALA A 484 -43.10 -17.32 -1.78
C ALA A 484 -42.34 -18.26 -0.84
N ARG A 485 -42.93 -18.42 0.33
CA ARG A 485 -42.47 -19.28 1.41
C ARG A 485 -42.16 -20.66 0.82
N LYS A 486 -40.89 -21.05 0.96
CA LYS A 486 -40.33 -22.36 0.62
C LYS A 486 -41.33 -23.46 1.02
N GLU A 487 -41.82 -24.19 0.02
CA GLU A 487 -42.51 -25.47 0.23
C GLU A 487 -41.61 -26.35 1.10
N ARG A 488 -42.24 -26.94 2.11
CA ARG A 488 -41.64 -27.91 3.01
C ARG A 488 -41.25 -29.13 2.18
N SER A 489 -39.95 -29.39 2.08
CA SER A 489 -39.44 -30.74 1.93
C SER A 489 -39.39 -31.36 3.32
N ASP A 490 -40.19 -32.39 3.51
CA ASP A 490 -40.23 -33.23 4.70
C ASP A 490 -38.85 -33.87 4.97
N GLU A 491 -38.30 -33.64 6.15
CA GLU A 491 -37.49 -34.62 6.89
C GLU A 491 -37.48 -34.22 8.38
N PRO A 492 -37.74 -35.15 9.32
CA PRO A 492 -38.00 -34.81 10.71
C PRO A 492 -36.68 -34.71 11.49
N VAL A 493 -36.37 -33.53 12.01
CA VAL A 493 -35.36 -33.39 13.07
C VAL A 493 -36.08 -33.38 14.42
N ALA A 494 -35.70 -34.35 15.25
CA ALA A 494 -36.24 -34.62 16.58
C ALA A 494 -36.18 -33.38 17.49
N ALA A 495 -37.27 -33.18 18.25
CA ALA A 495 -37.40 -32.12 19.24
C ALA A 495 -36.63 -32.44 20.54
N PRO A 496 -36.02 -31.45 21.20
CA PRO A 496 -35.85 -31.45 22.64
C PRO A 496 -36.93 -30.56 23.31
N PRO A 497 -37.19 -30.76 24.62
CA PRO A 497 -38.44 -30.40 25.24
C PRO A 497 -38.56 -28.91 25.60
N THR A 498 -39.80 -28.47 25.57
CA THR A 498 -40.35 -27.18 26.02
C THR A 498 -40.27 -27.01 27.53
N GLU A 499 -39.91 -25.80 27.99
CA GLU A 499 -40.50 -25.15 29.17
C GLU A 499 -40.61 -23.63 28.93
N PRO A 500 -41.54 -22.93 29.62
CA PRO A 500 -42.27 -21.80 29.06
C PRO A 500 -41.85 -20.42 29.58
N ASP A 501 -42.38 -19.41 28.87
CA ASP A 501 -42.66 -18.03 29.29
C ASP A 501 -41.54 -17.17 29.90
N HIS A 502 -41.25 -16.05 29.22
CA HIS A 502 -41.63 -14.73 29.74
C HIS A 502 -41.57 -13.67 28.63
N GLU A 503 -42.70 -12.98 28.45
CA GLU A 503 -42.88 -11.77 27.66
C GLU A 503 -41.93 -10.63 28.08
N ARG A 504 -41.28 -9.97 27.11
CA ARG A 504 -41.37 -8.52 26.84
C ARG A 504 -40.52 -8.08 25.65
#